data_AF-A0A2R5EG84-F1
#
_entry.id   AF-A0A2R5EG84-F1
#
_cell.length_a   1.000
_cell.length_b   1.000
_cell.length_c   1.000
_cell.angle_alpha   90.00
_cell.angle_beta   90.00
_cell.angle_gamma   90.00
#
_symmetry.space_group_name_H-M   'P 1'
#
loop_
_entity.id
_entity.type
_entity.pdbx_description
1 polymer ?
#
loop_
_entity_poly.entity_id
_entity_poly.type
_entity_poly.pdbx_seq_one_letter_code
_entity_poly.pdbx_strand_id
1 'polypeptide(L)'
;MRSIFHFGAPYNGQDGYRDLPLENCLLDGVTPDRYVALLERFNEEFPGVDDLLLYTYDQDAWLCNEFGNCESCRGIPLDERVVPFVNLLARTWKRLTGGRLWWEPWELSAGQVLKSIEKLDADCVSLALHSNIAEVTVTLPVDRFLKNAANLAVKRNIPFVVEGFFTSATEEVEPYEHIAYPLVTLRQLRAIAGTPGAVGIKEYFGIDMIKPDPNLRVTELFFRNPCIGDDEALEKLAEPYGMAAEEMKAFWRLSSESFELFPWDVSWFVRKIGLCDVSHSMTAAFIRGQQCHTPSWESTRRSIFMKTDDLEPDPWMIEDIQLRCKLSAERAEAAIQTGRNALERVSASLRDVLKKNLDELDGFQRRAMSYAYHLRETNLVRIIRSYREDHREVPERLLAELTALLKEDQQNQRSAEPIQTVLGMLEEDLDEFLDRYFLTPDRNDWVKGPHSLTSR
;
A
#
# COMPACT_ATOMS: atom_id res chain seq x y z
N MET A 1 5.61 -0.35 30.77
CA MET A 1 5.00 -0.37 29.44
C MET A 1 3.92 0.70 29.44
N ARG A 2 3.90 1.60 28.45
CA ARG A 2 2.83 2.60 28.29
C ARG A 2 1.82 2.07 27.27
N SER A 3 0.56 2.38 27.45
CA SER A 3 -0.55 2.00 26.57
C SER A 3 -1.01 3.20 25.73
N ILE A 4 -1.36 2.95 24.46
CA ILE A 4 -2.00 3.94 23.60
C ILE A 4 -3.32 3.34 23.14
N PHE A 5 -4.44 4.00 23.44
CA PHE A 5 -5.76 3.54 23.02
C PHE A 5 -6.25 4.32 21.79
N HIS A 6 -6.74 3.62 20.78
CA HIS A 6 -7.34 4.27 19.61
C HIS A 6 -8.73 4.83 19.97
N PHE A 7 -8.83 6.15 20.04
CA PHE A 7 -10.05 6.89 20.32
C PHE A 7 -10.56 7.54 19.02
N GLY A 8 -11.65 7.00 18.46
CA GLY A 8 -12.14 7.40 17.13
C GLY A 8 -12.67 8.84 17.06
N ALA A 9 -12.41 9.52 15.93
CA ALA A 9 -12.98 10.83 15.60
C ALA A 9 -14.50 10.78 15.33
N PRO A 10 -15.21 11.93 15.20
CA PRO A 10 -16.67 11.97 15.08
C PRO A 10 -17.20 11.05 13.98
N TYR A 11 -17.98 10.05 14.40
CA TYR A 11 -18.67 9.13 13.50
C TYR A 11 -19.71 9.89 12.68
N ASN A 12 -19.54 9.90 11.37
CA ASN A 12 -20.45 10.49 10.39
C ASN A 12 -20.98 9.44 9.39
N GLY A 13 -20.70 8.16 9.64
CA GLY A 13 -21.11 7.05 8.77
C GLY A 13 -20.59 7.23 7.33
N GLN A 14 -21.41 6.80 6.37
CA GLN A 14 -21.05 6.86 4.95
C GLN A 14 -21.47 8.14 4.23
N ASP A 15 -22.06 9.11 4.93
CA ASP A 15 -22.59 10.33 4.32
C ASP A 15 -21.47 11.18 3.68
N GLY A 16 -20.25 11.13 4.26
CA GLY A 16 -19.07 11.76 3.68
C GLY A 16 -18.67 11.21 2.31
N TYR A 17 -18.85 9.90 2.06
CA TYR A 17 -18.59 9.32 0.74
C TYR A 17 -19.60 9.77 -0.33
N ARG A 18 -20.73 10.34 0.09
CA ARG A 18 -21.83 10.78 -0.78
C ARG A 18 -21.91 12.30 -0.90
N ASP A 19 -20.91 13.01 -0.36
CA ASP A 19 -20.90 14.49 -0.26
C ASP A 19 -22.15 15.07 0.40
N LEU A 20 -22.76 14.32 1.32
CA LEU A 20 -23.90 14.77 2.09
C LEU A 20 -23.44 15.62 3.29
N PRO A 21 -24.27 16.55 3.80
CA PRO A 21 -23.98 17.26 5.04
C PRO A 21 -23.76 16.27 6.18
N LEU A 22 -22.64 16.42 6.89
CA LEU A 22 -22.31 15.56 8.03
C LEU A 22 -23.03 16.03 9.29
N GLU A 23 -23.50 15.08 10.09
CA GLU A 23 -24.24 15.36 11.33
C GLU A 23 -23.33 15.93 12.43
N ASN A 24 -22.10 15.40 12.57
CA ASN A 24 -21.18 15.78 13.63
C ASN A 24 -20.05 16.66 13.06
N CYS A 25 -20.21 17.98 13.19
CA CYS A 25 -19.23 18.96 12.72
C CYS A 25 -18.32 19.42 13.87
N LEU A 26 -17.01 19.55 13.63
CA LEU A 26 -16.06 20.01 14.68
C LEU A 26 -16.33 21.42 15.21
N LEU A 27 -17.15 22.22 14.52
CA LEU A 27 -17.48 23.60 14.86
C LEU A 27 -18.97 23.82 15.18
N ASP A 28 -19.77 22.76 15.34
CA ASP A 28 -21.20 22.89 15.69
C ASP A 28 -21.45 23.32 17.15
N GLY A 29 -20.42 23.36 18.00
CA GLY A 29 -20.51 23.68 19.42
C GLY A 29 -21.10 22.57 20.29
N VAL A 30 -21.45 21.42 19.72
CA VAL A 30 -22.03 20.26 20.43
C VAL A 30 -21.09 19.06 20.37
N THR A 31 -20.53 18.77 19.19
CA THR A 31 -19.58 17.69 18.94
C THR A 31 -18.33 17.81 19.81
N PRO A 32 -17.68 19.00 19.95
CA PRO A 32 -16.53 19.14 20.86
C PRO A 32 -16.86 18.78 22.31
N ASP A 33 -17.98 19.28 22.84
CA ASP A 33 -18.40 19.04 24.22
C ASP A 33 -18.76 17.57 24.46
N ARG A 34 -19.45 16.95 23.50
CA ARG A 34 -19.73 15.51 23.51
C ARG A 34 -18.45 14.70 23.62
N TYR A 35 -17.42 15.05 22.85
CA TYR A 35 -16.15 14.34 22.86
C TYR A 35 -15.37 14.52 24.17
N VAL A 36 -15.43 15.71 24.77
CA VAL A 36 -14.89 15.93 26.13
C VAL A 36 -15.58 15.02 27.15
N ALA A 37 -16.91 14.97 27.13
CA ALA A 37 -17.67 14.10 28.03
C ALA A 37 -17.37 12.60 27.80
N LEU A 38 -17.18 12.19 26.54
CA LEU A 38 -16.76 10.83 26.21
C LEU A 38 -15.37 10.50 26.76
N LEU A 39 -14.41 11.42 26.71
CA LEU A 39 -13.08 11.22 27.29
C LEU A 39 -13.12 11.13 28.82
N GLU A 40 -13.92 11.97 29.46
CA GLU A 40 -14.12 11.92 30.90
C GLU A 40 -14.70 10.56 31.31
N ARG A 41 -15.75 10.12 30.61
CA ARG A 41 -16.36 8.82 30.85
C ARG A 41 -15.41 7.66 30.56
N PHE A 42 -14.65 7.74 29.48
CA PHE A 42 -13.66 6.72 29.10
C PHE A 42 -12.58 6.58 30.18
N ASN A 43 -12.06 7.68 30.73
CA ASN A 43 -11.08 7.64 31.80
C ASN A 43 -11.66 7.04 33.10
N GLU A 44 -12.93 7.30 33.42
CA GLU A 44 -13.60 6.67 34.56
C GLU A 44 -13.70 5.14 34.41
N GLU A 45 -14.01 4.66 33.20
CA GLU A 45 -14.16 3.23 32.91
C GLU A 45 -12.83 2.51 32.71
N PHE A 46 -11.82 3.21 32.17
CA PHE A 46 -10.51 2.65 31.80
C PHE A 46 -9.33 3.50 32.31
N PRO A 47 -9.16 3.66 33.64
CA PRO A 47 -8.15 4.57 34.22
C PRO A 47 -6.69 4.14 34.00
N GLY A 48 -6.45 2.95 33.41
CA GLY A 48 -5.11 2.42 33.13
C GLY A 48 -4.53 2.80 31.77
N VAL A 49 -5.27 3.55 30.95
CA VAL A 49 -4.80 3.99 29.62
C VAL A 49 -3.89 5.22 29.78
N ASP A 50 -2.68 5.16 29.23
CA ASP A 50 -1.72 6.25 29.36
C ASP A 50 -1.96 7.36 28.33
N ASP A 51 -2.02 7.00 27.05
CA ASP A 51 -2.11 7.93 25.92
C ASP A 51 -3.25 7.55 24.97
N LEU A 52 -3.66 8.47 24.10
CA LEU A 52 -4.69 8.24 23.08
C LEU A 52 -4.10 8.35 21.68
N LEU A 53 -4.69 7.65 20.72
CA LEU A 53 -4.45 7.79 19.29
C LEU A 53 -5.75 8.26 18.63
N LEU A 54 -5.69 9.29 17.78
CA LEU A 54 -6.86 9.85 17.09
C LEU A 54 -6.57 9.94 15.60
N TYR A 55 -7.37 9.26 14.78
CA TYR A 55 -7.32 9.39 13.32
C TYR A 55 -8.24 10.50 12.85
N THR A 56 -7.79 11.29 11.88
CA THR A 56 -8.59 12.41 11.36
C THR A 56 -9.75 11.96 10.52
N TYR A 57 -9.48 11.00 9.64
CA TYR A 57 -10.48 10.22 8.93
C TYR A 57 -10.36 8.78 9.43
N ASP A 58 -11.44 8.04 9.40
CA ASP A 58 -11.48 6.58 9.54
C ASP A 58 -12.68 6.12 8.68
N GLN A 59 -12.92 4.82 8.52
CA GLN A 59 -13.93 4.27 7.61
C GLN A 59 -15.31 4.95 7.75
N ASP A 60 -15.64 5.47 8.94
CA ASP A 60 -16.86 6.24 9.21
C ASP A 60 -16.62 7.63 9.86
N ALA A 61 -15.37 8.06 10.06
CA ALA A 61 -15.04 9.28 10.80
C ALA A 61 -14.71 10.48 9.89
N TRP A 62 -15.64 10.82 9.00
CA TRP A 62 -15.44 11.88 8.00
C TRP A 62 -15.44 13.29 8.61
N LEU A 63 -14.54 14.16 8.15
CA LEU A 63 -14.62 15.60 8.46
C LEU A 63 -15.42 16.35 7.41
N CYS A 64 -16.14 17.38 7.84
CA CYS A 64 -16.88 18.26 6.93
C CYS A 64 -15.96 18.84 5.85
N ASN A 65 -16.46 18.92 4.62
CA ASN A 65 -15.75 19.54 3.51
C ASN A 65 -15.83 21.07 3.61
N GLU A 66 -14.70 21.77 3.49
CA GLU A 66 -14.64 23.23 3.42
C GLU A 66 -15.49 23.78 2.27
N PHE A 67 -15.55 23.05 1.16
CA PHE A 67 -16.31 23.39 -0.04
C PHE A 67 -17.74 22.85 -0.01
N GLY A 68 -18.12 22.14 1.05
CA GLY A 68 -19.43 21.52 1.22
C GLY A 68 -20.51 22.48 1.70
N ASN A 69 -21.61 21.91 2.20
CA ASN A 69 -22.82 22.65 2.57
C ASN A 69 -23.02 22.84 4.09
N CYS A 70 -22.06 22.46 4.93
CA CYS A 70 -22.18 22.62 6.39
C CYS A 70 -22.16 24.10 6.78
N GLU A 71 -23.26 24.60 7.35
CA GLU A 71 -23.40 26.02 7.74
C GLU A 71 -22.35 26.45 8.79
N SER A 72 -21.92 25.55 9.66
CA SER A 72 -20.98 25.85 10.74
C SER A 72 -19.53 25.99 10.27
N CYS A 73 -19.16 25.41 9.13
CA CYS A 73 -17.74 25.30 8.76
C CYS A 73 -17.41 25.46 7.27
N ARG A 74 -18.40 25.73 6.42
CA ARG A 74 -18.17 26.03 5.00
C ARG A 74 -17.26 27.25 4.85
N GLY A 75 -16.25 27.15 3.98
CA GLY A 75 -15.28 28.20 3.72
C GLY A 75 -14.25 28.41 4.82
N ILE A 76 -14.20 27.53 5.84
CA ILE A 76 -13.19 27.56 6.90
C ILE A 76 -12.12 26.50 6.59
N PRO A 77 -10.83 26.91 6.47
CA PRO A 77 -9.73 26.00 6.21
C PRO A 77 -9.63 24.86 7.23
N LEU A 78 -9.20 23.68 6.77
CA LEU A 78 -9.18 22.48 7.61
C LEU A 78 -8.34 22.64 8.88
N ASP A 79 -7.19 23.31 8.81
CA ASP A 79 -6.30 23.54 9.96
C ASP A 79 -6.91 24.50 11.01
N GLU A 80 -7.88 25.33 10.63
CA GLU A 80 -8.65 26.16 11.56
C GLU A 80 -9.80 25.40 12.23
N ARG A 81 -10.18 24.24 11.68
CA ARG A 81 -11.25 23.38 12.20
C ARG A 81 -10.72 22.23 13.04
N VAL A 82 -9.76 21.48 12.50
CA VAL A 82 -9.26 20.25 13.12
C VAL A 82 -8.35 20.53 14.31
N VAL A 83 -7.48 21.54 14.22
CA VAL A 83 -6.48 21.80 15.25
C VAL A 83 -7.10 22.22 16.59
N PRO A 84 -8.11 23.13 16.65
CA PRO A 84 -8.77 23.44 17.91
C PRO A 84 -9.38 22.20 18.58
N PHE A 85 -9.98 21.30 17.79
CA PHE A 85 -10.56 20.07 18.27
C PHE A 85 -9.50 19.09 18.80
N VAL A 86 -8.45 18.81 18.03
CA VAL A 86 -7.33 17.94 18.46
C VAL A 86 -6.70 18.48 19.75
N ASN A 87 -6.42 19.78 19.81
CA ASN A 87 -5.86 20.42 20.99
C ASN A 87 -6.80 20.37 22.19
N LEU A 88 -8.12 20.50 21.98
CA LEU A 88 -9.12 20.35 23.05
C LEU A 88 -9.07 18.94 23.64
N LEU A 89 -9.14 17.90 22.81
CA LEU A 89 -9.09 16.52 23.27
C LEU A 89 -7.77 16.20 23.99
N ALA A 90 -6.65 16.67 23.43
CA ALA A 90 -5.33 16.45 24.00
C ALA A 90 -5.17 17.12 25.37
N ARG A 91 -5.64 18.36 25.54
CA ARG A 91 -5.63 19.05 26.84
C ARG A 91 -6.55 18.39 27.85
N THR A 92 -7.74 17.95 27.42
CA THR A 92 -8.67 17.21 28.27
C THR A 92 -8.01 15.92 28.76
N TRP A 93 -7.41 15.13 27.87
CA TRP A 93 -6.72 13.89 28.25
C TRP A 93 -5.56 14.15 29.20
N LYS A 94 -4.69 15.12 28.88
CA LYS A 94 -3.57 15.51 29.75
C LYS A 94 -4.05 15.95 31.15
N ARG A 95 -5.17 16.66 31.25
CA ARG A 95 -5.77 17.05 32.54
C ARG A 95 -6.26 15.83 33.34
N LEU A 96 -6.83 14.84 32.66
CA LEU A 96 -7.39 13.64 33.29
C LEU A 96 -6.31 12.66 33.76
N THR A 97 -5.27 12.45 32.95
CA THR A 97 -4.29 11.35 33.16
C THR A 97 -2.83 11.80 33.22
N GLY A 98 -2.52 13.01 32.76
CA GLY A 98 -1.15 13.45 32.47
C GLY A 98 -0.58 12.92 31.15
N GLY A 99 -1.36 12.14 30.40
CA GLY A 99 -1.01 11.57 29.11
C GLY A 99 -1.02 12.54 27.94
N ARG A 100 -0.77 11.99 26.75
CA ARG A 100 -0.73 12.70 25.47
C ARG A 100 -1.76 12.15 24.49
N LEU A 101 -2.11 12.95 23.49
CA LEU A 101 -2.86 12.51 22.33
C LEU A 101 -1.92 12.45 21.12
N TRP A 102 -1.79 11.27 20.53
CA TRP A 102 -1.11 11.00 19.28
C TRP A 102 -2.10 11.24 18.14
N TRP A 103 -1.86 12.28 17.36
CA TRP A 103 -2.71 12.63 16.23
C TRP A 103 -2.17 12.01 14.95
N GLU A 104 -3.02 11.27 14.25
CA GLU A 104 -2.73 10.70 12.93
C GLU A 104 -3.49 11.49 11.86
N PRO A 105 -2.78 12.30 11.05
CA PRO A 105 -3.38 13.15 10.03
C PRO A 105 -3.71 12.36 8.75
N TRP A 106 -4.44 11.25 8.87
CA TRP A 106 -4.83 10.39 7.75
C TRP A 106 -5.81 11.09 6.80
N GLU A 107 -5.76 10.76 5.51
CA GLU A 107 -6.56 11.33 4.41
C GLU A 107 -6.48 12.86 4.21
N LEU A 108 -5.58 13.55 4.91
CA LEU A 108 -5.29 14.97 4.71
C LEU A 108 -4.24 15.19 3.61
N SER A 109 -4.35 16.33 2.92
CA SER A 109 -3.28 16.77 2.01
C SER A 109 -2.03 17.15 2.79
N ALA A 110 -0.84 16.96 2.19
CA ALA A 110 0.42 17.34 2.84
C ALA A 110 0.42 18.80 3.34
N GLY A 111 -0.14 19.74 2.55
CA GLY A 111 -0.24 21.15 2.94
C GLY A 111 -1.06 21.38 4.21
N GLN A 112 -2.22 20.72 4.31
CA GLN A 112 -3.07 20.80 5.50
C GLN A 112 -2.39 20.23 6.75
N VAL A 113 -1.69 19.11 6.60
CA VAL A 113 -0.95 18.50 7.72
C VAL A 113 0.16 19.43 8.21
N LEU A 114 1.02 19.90 7.29
CA LEU A 114 2.13 20.78 7.63
C LEU A 114 1.63 22.06 8.31
N LYS A 115 0.55 22.66 7.82
CA LYS A 115 -0.03 23.85 8.43
C LYS A 115 -0.61 23.58 9.82
N SER A 116 -1.26 22.42 9.99
CA SER A 116 -1.82 22.00 11.27
C SER A 116 -0.72 21.81 12.32
N ILE A 117 0.41 21.18 11.98
CA ILE A 117 1.54 20.96 12.90
C ILE A 117 2.04 22.26 13.52
N GLU A 118 2.06 23.37 12.77
CA GLU A 118 2.48 24.68 13.30
C GLU A 118 1.55 25.20 14.42
N LYS A 119 0.31 24.74 14.47
CA LYS A 119 -0.75 25.22 15.37
C LYS A 119 -1.04 24.24 16.52
N LEU A 120 -0.47 23.03 16.50
CA LEU A 120 -0.66 22.04 17.56
C LEU A 120 -0.05 22.50 18.89
N ASP A 121 -0.71 22.10 19.97
CA ASP A 121 -0.29 22.28 21.35
C ASP A 121 0.76 21.23 21.73
N ALA A 122 2.04 21.60 21.61
CA ALA A 122 3.17 20.69 21.79
C ALA A 122 3.26 20.10 23.21
N ASP A 123 2.59 20.70 24.19
CA ASP A 123 2.60 20.23 25.57
C ASP A 123 1.76 18.98 25.77
N CYS A 124 0.77 18.71 24.91
CA CYS A 124 -0.15 17.58 25.04
C CYS A 124 -0.34 16.76 23.76
N VAL A 125 0.06 17.27 22.59
CA VAL A 125 -0.07 16.56 21.31
C VAL A 125 1.25 15.92 20.89
N SER A 126 1.18 14.68 20.42
CA SER A 126 2.21 13.97 19.66
C SER A 126 1.69 13.63 18.26
N LEU A 127 2.55 13.20 17.35
CA LEU A 127 2.14 12.78 16.00
C LEU A 127 2.39 11.29 15.77
N ALA A 128 1.43 10.61 15.14
CA ALA A 128 1.63 9.34 14.47
C ALA A 128 1.63 9.64 12.97
N LEU A 129 2.77 9.44 12.29
CA LEU A 129 2.92 9.81 10.88
C LEU A 129 3.14 8.57 10.05
N HIS A 130 2.38 8.43 8.95
CA HIS A 130 2.70 7.43 7.94
C HIS A 130 4.08 7.64 7.35
N SER A 131 4.70 6.54 6.91
CA SER A 131 6.02 6.56 6.27
C SER A 131 6.03 7.33 4.94
N ASN A 132 4.89 7.56 4.30
CA ASN A 132 4.73 8.48 3.16
C ASN A 132 3.31 9.09 3.10
N ILE A 133 3.07 10.03 2.19
CA ILE A 133 1.78 10.74 2.05
C ILE A 133 0.65 9.91 1.43
N ALA A 134 0.98 8.84 0.70
CA ALA A 134 -0.03 7.99 0.10
C ALA A 134 -0.68 7.09 1.14
N GLU A 135 0.15 6.37 1.90
CA GLU A 135 -0.20 5.52 3.05
C GLU A 135 1.09 4.89 3.61
N VAL A 136 1.01 3.79 4.35
CA VAL A 136 2.16 2.92 4.60
C VAL A 136 2.40 2.03 3.39
N THR A 137 3.63 1.96 2.89
CA THR A 137 4.07 1.06 1.80
C THR A 137 5.45 0.55 2.15
N VAL A 138 5.68 -0.77 2.14
CA VAL A 138 6.96 -1.35 2.59
C VAL A 138 8.13 -0.84 1.73
N THR A 139 7.93 -0.74 0.42
CA THR A 139 8.98 -0.42 -0.58
C THR A 139 9.19 1.07 -0.83
N LEU A 140 8.29 1.94 -0.35
CA LEU A 140 8.38 3.40 -0.50
C LEU A 140 8.50 4.11 0.85
N PRO A 141 9.60 3.87 1.60
CA PRO A 141 9.77 4.47 2.91
C PRO A 141 10.24 5.92 2.81
N VAL A 142 9.69 6.78 3.68
CA VAL A 142 10.13 8.16 3.95
C VAL A 142 10.20 9.05 2.71
N ASP A 143 9.06 9.61 2.34
CA ASP A 143 8.95 10.60 1.28
C ASP A 143 9.28 12.04 1.73
N ARG A 144 9.02 13.01 0.85
CA ARG A 144 9.24 14.42 1.14
C ARG A 144 8.27 14.96 2.19
N PHE A 145 7.05 14.44 2.23
CA PHE A 145 6.05 14.85 3.21
C PHE A 145 6.52 14.52 4.62
N LEU A 146 6.91 13.26 4.89
CA LEU A 146 7.36 12.85 6.21
C LEU A 146 8.58 13.66 6.67
N LYS A 147 9.55 13.90 5.78
CA LYS A 147 10.73 14.75 6.10
C LYS A 147 10.33 16.17 6.50
N ASN A 148 9.35 16.76 5.82
CA ASN A 148 8.87 18.11 6.15
C ASN A 148 8.08 18.12 7.47
N ALA A 149 7.20 17.13 7.68
CA ALA A 149 6.42 16.98 8.90
C ALA A 149 7.32 16.77 10.13
N ALA A 150 8.30 15.86 10.02
CA ALA A 150 9.31 15.62 11.04
C ALA A 150 10.10 16.89 11.39
N ASN A 151 10.56 17.65 10.39
CA ASN A 151 11.27 18.90 10.62
C ASN A 151 10.42 19.94 11.37
N LEU A 152 9.13 20.04 11.06
CA LEU A 152 8.22 20.92 11.80
C LEU A 152 7.97 20.42 13.22
N ALA A 153 7.77 19.11 13.39
CA ALA A 153 7.58 18.49 14.69
C ALA A 153 8.79 18.75 15.61
N VAL A 154 10.01 18.54 15.12
CA VAL A 154 11.26 18.86 15.85
C VAL A 154 11.32 20.32 16.24
N LYS A 155 11.06 21.26 15.31
CA LYS A 155 11.07 22.71 15.60
C LYS A 155 10.04 23.11 16.65
N ARG A 156 8.92 22.40 16.70
CA ARG A 156 7.81 22.63 17.64
C ARG A 156 7.95 21.82 18.94
N ASN A 157 8.99 21.01 19.08
CA ASN A 157 9.17 20.07 20.19
C ASN A 157 7.97 19.10 20.35
N ILE A 158 7.41 18.66 19.23
CA ILE A 158 6.32 17.68 19.17
C ILE A 158 6.94 16.29 18.96
N PRO A 159 6.80 15.34 19.90
CA PRO A 159 7.22 13.96 19.69
C PRO A 159 6.44 13.32 18.55
N PHE A 160 7.09 12.49 17.75
CA PHE A 160 6.41 11.75 16.70
C PHE A 160 6.95 10.33 16.53
N VAL A 161 6.05 9.41 16.20
CA VAL A 161 6.37 8.05 15.74
C VAL A 161 6.10 7.96 14.24
N VAL A 162 6.80 7.05 13.59
CA VAL A 162 6.58 6.75 12.17
C VAL A 162 5.96 5.38 12.00
N GLU A 163 4.93 5.30 11.18
CA GLU A 163 4.19 4.08 10.93
C GLU A 163 4.68 3.35 9.67
N GLY A 164 4.83 2.04 9.81
CA GLY A 164 5.43 1.14 8.84
C GLY A 164 4.81 -0.25 8.86
N PHE A 165 5.21 -1.06 7.90
CA PHE A 165 4.86 -2.48 7.80
C PHE A 165 6.14 -3.29 8.01
N PHE A 166 6.27 -3.87 9.19
CA PHE A 166 7.44 -4.60 9.65
C PHE A 166 7.20 -6.11 9.71
N THR A 167 6.02 -6.57 9.30
CA THR A 167 5.66 -7.99 9.20
C THR A 167 5.44 -8.42 7.75
N SER A 168 5.27 -9.73 7.55
CA SER A 168 4.91 -10.35 6.27
C SER A 168 3.43 -10.12 5.89
N ALA A 169 2.57 -9.75 6.85
CA ALA A 169 1.17 -9.41 6.59
C ALA A 169 1.05 -7.90 6.35
N THR A 170 0.70 -7.52 5.13
CA THR A 170 0.56 -6.12 4.72
C THR A 170 -0.61 -5.98 3.77
N GLU A 171 -1.12 -4.76 3.63
CA GLU A 171 -2.18 -4.48 2.67
C GLU A 171 -1.73 -4.81 1.23
N GLU A 172 -0.44 -4.64 0.93
CA GLU A 172 0.14 -4.87 -0.39
C GLU A 172 -0.11 -6.29 -0.91
N VAL A 173 -0.09 -7.30 -0.03
CA VAL A 173 -0.13 -8.71 -0.41
C VAL A 173 -1.31 -9.52 0.11
N GLU A 174 -2.31 -8.89 0.75
CA GLU A 174 -3.49 -9.61 1.24
C GLU A 174 -4.06 -10.59 0.19
N PRO A 175 -4.42 -11.83 0.57
CA PRO A 175 -4.46 -12.37 1.94
C PRO A 175 -3.17 -13.09 2.35
N TYR A 176 -2.05 -12.84 1.66
CA TYR A 176 -0.76 -13.44 2.00
C TYR A 176 -0.19 -12.84 3.29
N GLU A 177 0.49 -13.68 4.05
CA GLU A 177 0.99 -13.30 5.37
C GLU A 177 2.37 -13.92 5.69
N HIS A 178 2.99 -14.64 4.76
CA HIS A 178 4.22 -15.42 4.95
C HIS A 178 5.29 -15.08 3.90
N ILE A 179 5.02 -14.19 2.94
CA ILE A 179 6.03 -13.74 1.97
C ILE A 179 7.14 -13.01 2.71
N ALA A 180 8.36 -13.54 2.68
CA ALA A 180 9.50 -12.90 3.35
C ALA A 180 10.31 -12.04 2.38
N TYR A 181 10.60 -10.82 2.82
CA TYR A 181 11.41 -9.80 2.14
C TYR A 181 12.22 -8.99 3.17
N PRO A 182 13.01 -9.63 4.05
CA PRO A 182 13.55 -8.99 5.25
C PRO A 182 14.49 -7.81 4.95
N LEU A 183 15.12 -7.74 3.78
CA LEU A 183 15.94 -6.59 3.42
C LEU A 183 15.09 -5.35 3.14
N VAL A 184 13.88 -5.51 2.60
CA VAL A 184 12.97 -4.37 2.36
C VAL A 184 12.53 -3.78 3.70
N THR A 185 12.15 -4.63 4.66
CA THR A 185 11.85 -4.20 6.04
C THR A 185 13.04 -3.50 6.70
N LEU A 186 14.25 -4.06 6.55
CA LEU A 186 15.47 -3.43 7.08
C LEU A 186 15.74 -2.06 6.47
N ARG A 187 15.54 -1.90 5.16
CA ARG A 187 15.71 -0.62 4.45
C ARG A 187 14.65 0.39 4.88
N GLN A 188 13.40 -0.03 5.07
CA GLN A 188 12.36 0.81 5.65
C GLN A 188 12.74 1.30 7.06
N LEU A 189 13.20 0.40 7.94
CA LEU A 189 13.65 0.78 9.28
C LEU A 189 14.81 1.77 9.27
N ARG A 190 15.81 1.55 8.42
CA ARG A 190 16.93 2.49 8.26
C ARG A 190 16.48 3.85 7.73
N ALA A 191 15.57 3.88 6.76
CA ALA A 191 15.02 5.13 6.25
C ALA A 191 14.26 5.90 7.34
N ILE A 192 13.44 5.21 8.13
CA ILE A 192 12.71 5.79 9.27
C ILE A 192 13.68 6.31 10.33
N ALA A 193 14.67 5.51 10.74
CA ALA A 193 15.67 5.91 11.72
C ALA A 193 16.55 7.08 11.24
N GLY A 194 16.71 7.23 9.92
CA GLY A 194 17.34 8.38 9.30
C GLY A 194 16.50 9.68 9.34
N THR A 195 15.25 9.62 9.81
CA THR A 195 14.38 10.80 9.96
C THR A 195 14.61 11.46 11.32
N PRO A 196 15.23 12.66 11.38
CA PRO A 196 15.61 13.27 12.66
C PRO A 196 14.42 13.54 13.57
N GLY A 197 14.56 13.17 14.85
CA GLY A 197 13.58 13.44 15.90
C GLY A 197 12.48 12.39 16.06
N ALA A 198 12.45 11.35 15.23
CA ALA A 198 11.53 10.23 15.43
C ALA A 198 11.81 9.57 16.79
N VAL A 199 10.77 9.37 17.60
CA VAL A 199 10.91 8.79 18.95
C VAL A 199 10.51 7.31 19.01
N GLY A 200 10.03 6.75 17.90
CA GLY A 200 9.64 5.35 17.80
C GLY A 200 8.98 5.01 16.47
N ILE A 201 8.51 3.76 16.36
CA ILE A 201 7.79 3.24 15.21
C ILE A 201 6.46 2.61 15.64
N LYS A 202 5.51 2.55 14.71
CA LYS A 202 4.20 1.89 14.87
C LYS A 202 4.03 0.87 13.73
N GLU A 203 3.67 -0.36 14.07
CA GLU A 203 3.27 -1.38 13.09
C GLU A 203 1.81 -1.16 12.69
N TYR A 204 1.52 -1.07 11.39
CA TYR A 204 0.20 -0.67 10.89
C TYR A 204 -0.90 -1.71 11.18
N PHE A 205 -0.63 -3.00 10.99
CA PHE A 205 -1.62 -4.07 11.23
C PHE A 205 -1.57 -4.70 12.63
N GLY A 206 -0.53 -4.40 13.41
CA GLY A 206 -0.18 -5.14 14.61
C GLY A 206 0.72 -6.34 14.32
N ILE A 207 1.13 -7.02 15.40
CA ILE A 207 2.15 -8.07 15.36
C ILE A 207 1.59 -9.36 15.95
N ASP A 208 1.67 -10.45 15.20
CA ASP A 208 1.52 -11.80 15.74
C ASP A 208 2.87 -12.32 16.24
N MET A 209 3.07 -12.29 17.55
CA MET A 209 4.31 -12.68 18.21
C MET A 209 4.57 -14.20 18.19
N ILE A 210 3.56 -15.01 17.85
CA ILE A 210 3.66 -16.48 17.85
C ILE A 210 4.15 -16.97 16.48
N LYS A 211 3.78 -16.25 15.42
CA LYS A 211 4.10 -16.60 14.04
C LYS A 211 5.57 -16.31 13.71
N PRO A 212 6.35 -17.31 13.22
CA PRO A 212 7.69 -17.03 12.70
C PRO A 212 7.63 -16.14 11.46
N ASP A 213 8.28 -14.98 11.54
CA ASP A 213 8.29 -13.98 10.48
C ASP A 213 9.71 -13.39 10.32
N PRO A 214 10.42 -13.70 9.22
CA PRO A 214 11.74 -13.15 8.95
C PRO A 214 11.76 -11.62 8.84
N ASN A 215 10.66 -11.01 8.38
CA ASN A 215 10.53 -9.56 8.25
C ASN A 215 10.52 -8.92 9.65
N LEU A 216 9.69 -9.45 10.55
CA LEU A 216 9.66 -8.98 11.94
C LEU A 216 10.98 -9.26 12.67
N ARG A 217 11.61 -10.41 12.41
CA ARG A 217 12.88 -10.77 13.06
C ARG A 217 14.01 -9.80 12.68
N VAL A 218 14.00 -9.25 11.45
CA VAL A 218 15.00 -8.24 11.07
C VAL A 218 14.81 -6.93 11.85
N THR A 219 13.58 -6.61 12.26
CA THR A 219 13.29 -5.46 13.13
C THR A 219 13.94 -5.61 14.50
N GLU A 220 13.93 -6.80 15.07
CA GLU A 220 14.66 -7.08 16.31
C GLU A 220 16.18 -6.95 16.14
N LEU A 221 16.73 -7.45 15.04
CA LEU A 221 18.16 -7.30 14.74
C LEU A 221 18.54 -5.83 14.62
N PHE A 222 17.72 -5.04 13.93
CA PHE A 222 17.89 -3.60 13.78
C PHE A 222 17.86 -2.89 15.14
N PHE A 223 16.91 -3.20 16.04
CA PHE A 223 16.87 -2.57 17.36
C PHE A 223 18.07 -2.90 18.24
N ARG A 224 18.68 -4.07 18.07
CA ARG A 224 19.92 -4.44 18.77
C ARG A 224 21.14 -3.74 18.17
N ASN A 225 21.16 -3.53 16.86
CA ASN A 225 22.23 -2.84 16.14
C ASN A 225 21.65 -2.02 14.96
N PRO A 226 21.33 -0.72 15.16
CA PRO A 226 20.77 0.11 14.09
C PRO A 226 21.70 0.32 12.89
N CYS A 227 22.99 0.00 13.04
CA CYS A 227 24.00 0.08 11.98
C CYS A 227 24.23 -1.26 11.27
N ILE A 228 23.46 -2.31 11.59
CA ILE A 228 23.60 -3.63 10.96
C ILE A 228 23.48 -3.50 9.43
N GLY A 229 24.43 -4.10 8.70
CA GLY A 229 24.44 -4.14 7.23
C GLY A 229 23.53 -5.24 6.67
N ASP A 230 23.26 -5.22 5.36
CA ASP A 230 22.39 -6.22 4.70
C ASP A 230 22.95 -7.64 4.86
N ASP A 231 24.24 -7.83 4.56
CA ASP A 231 24.89 -9.14 4.67
C ASP A 231 24.95 -9.66 6.11
N GLU A 232 25.25 -8.78 7.07
CA GLU A 232 25.28 -9.17 8.50
C GLU A 232 23.88 -9.53 9.01
N ALA A 233 22.84 -8.80 8.59
CA ALA A 233 21.46 -9.10 8.95
C ALA A 233 21.03 -10.46 8.36
N LEU A 234 21.34 -10.71 7.09
CA LEU A 234 21.06 -12.00 6.45
C LEU A 234 21.79 -13.16 7.12
N GLU A 235 23.07 -12.98 7.50
CA GLU A 235 23.84 -13.97 8.24
C GLU A 235 23.12 -14.36 9.54
N LYS A 236 22.77 -13.36 10.35
CA LYS A 236 22.07 -13.58 11.63
C LYS A 236 20.68 -14.19 11.47
N LEU A 237 19.94 -13.82 10.43
CA LEU A 237 18.64 -14.41 10.13
C LEU A 237 18.77 -15.88 9.69
N ALA A 238 19.84 -16.23 8.98
CA ALA A 238 20.05 -17.55 8.42
C ALA A 238 20.67 -18.55 9.41
N GLU A 239 21.30 -18.10 10.50
CA GLU A 239 21.90 -18.95 11.55
C GLU A 239 20.99 -20.15 11.96
N PRO A 240 19.68 -19.99 12.23
CA PRO A 240 18.81 -21.11 12.62
C PRO A 240 18.58 -22.16 11.53
N TYR A 241 18.87 -21.84 10.26
CA TYR A 241 18.66 -22.72 9.10
C TYR A 241 19.85 -23.66 8.84
N GLY A 242 20.97 -23.50 9.55
CA GLY A 242 22.09 -24.45 9.56
C GLY A 242 22.66 -24.73 8.17
N MET A 243 22.56 -25.98 7.72
CA MET A 243 23.10 -26.40 6.41
C MET A 243 22.46 -25.69 5.20
N ALA A 244 21.31 -25.05 5.38
CA ALA A 244 20.62 -24.29 4.34
C ALA A 244 20.85 -22.77 4.42
N ALA A 245 21.77 -22.31 5.28
CA ALA A 245 21.92 -20.88 5.56
C ALA A 245 22.26 -20.07 4.31
N GLU A 246 23.19 -20.53 3.46
CA GLU A 246 23.56 -19.83 2.22
C GLU A 246 22.38 -19.72 1.25
N GLU A 247 21.63 -20.81 1.06
CA GLU A 247 20.43 -20.80 0.23
C GLU A 247 19.35 -19.87 0.78
N MET A 248 19.18 -19.80 2.11
CA MET A 248 18.21 -18.88 2.72
C MET A 248 18.62 -17.42 2.57
N LYS A 249 19.91 -17.10 2.68
CA LYS A 249 20.42 -15.74 2.39
C LYS A 249 20.15 -15.34 0.94
N ALA A 250 20.42 -16.25 -0.01
CA ALA A 250 20.16 -16.02 -1.42
C ALA A 250 18.66 -15.89 -1.72
N PHE A 251 17.84 -16.76 -1.11
CA PHE A 251 16.37 -16.70 -1.18
C PHE A 251 15.84 -15.33 -0.75
N TRP A 252 16.19 -14.87 0.45
CA TRP A 252 15.71 -13.60 0.99
C TRP A 252 16.23 -12.38 0.24
N ARG A 253 17.42 -12.45 -0.34
CA ARG A 253 17.94 -11.39 -1.21
C ARG A 253 17.08 -11.27 -2.47
N LEU A 254 16.85 -12.39 -3.16
CA LEU A 254 16.04 -12.43 -4.39
C LEU A 254 14.57 -12.07 -4.14
N SER A 255 13.97 -12.54 -3.06
CA SER A 255 12.59 -12.20 -2.72
C SER A 255 12.43 -10.72 -2.35
N SER A 256 13.41 -10.14 -1.65
CA SER A 256 13.44 -8.69 -1.37
C SER A 256 13.61 -7.87 -2.66
N GLU A 257 14.49 -8.28 -3.57
CA GLU A 257 14.67 -7.63 -4.88
C GLU A 257 13.38 -7.69 -5.71
N SER A 258 12.72 -8.85 -5.73
CA SER A 258 11.43 -9.02 -6.41
C SER A 258 10.38 -8.04 -5.91
N PHE A 259 10.28 -7.89 -4.59
CA PHE A 259 9.36 -6.96 -3.96
C PHE A 259 9.69 -5.51 -4.32
N GLU A 260 10.96 -5.10 -4.29
CA GLU A 260 11.36 -3.71 -4.62
C GLU A 260 11.15 -3.34 -6.10
N LEU A 261 11.28 -4.30 -7.02
CA LEU A 261 11.10 -4.06 -8.44
C LEU A 261 9.62 -3.91 -8.84
N PHE A 262 8.72 -4.51 -8.07
CA PHE A 262 7.30 -4.52 -8.39
C PHE A 262 6.73 -3.08 -8.34
N PRO A 263 5.82 -2.71 -9.26
CA PRO A 263 5.33 -1.34 -9.38
C PRO A 263 4.25 -0.98 -8.35
N TRP A 264 4.59 -0.96 -7.06
CA TRP A 264 3.65 -0.60 -5.98
C TRP A 264 3.11 0.84 -6.08
N ASP A 265 3.85 1.71 -6.76
CA ASP A 265 3.55 3.12 -7.04
C ASP A 265 2.59 3.32 -8.22
N VAL A 266 2.15 2.26 -8.91
CA VAL A 266 1.26 2.42 -10.07
C VAL A 266 -0.11 2.97 -9.69
N SER A 267 -0.74 2.37 -8.68
CA SER A 267 -2.12 2.62 -8.25
C SER A 267 -2.35 1.95 -6.91
N TRP A 268 -3.23 2.52 -6.09
CA TRP A 268 -3.64 1.89 -4.85
C TRP A 268 -4.29 0.51 -5.03
N PHE A 269 -4.95 0.25 -6.17
CA PHE A 269 -5.57 -1.07 -6.44
C PHE A 269 -4.56 -2.21 -6.61
N VAL A 270 -3.27 -1.90 -6.78
CA VAL A 270 -2.24 -2.93 -6.80
C VAL A 270 -2.00 -3.53 -5.41
N ARG A 271 -2.35 -2.78 -4.37
CA ARG A 271 -2.34 -3.25 -2.98
C ARG A 271 -3.50 -4.23 -2.85
N LYS A 272 -3.22 -5.44 -2.35
CA LYS A 272 -4.06 -6.65 -2.35
C LYS A 272 -3.91 -7.51 -3.61
N ILE A 273 -2.69 -7.56 -4.16
CA ILE A 273 -2.36 -8.43 -5.28
C ILE A 273 -2.77 -9.89 -5.01
N GLY A 274 -2.71 -10.38 -3.78
CA GLY A 274 -3.10 -11.75 -3.44
C GLY A 274 -4.57 -12.09 -3.72
N LEU A 275 -5.44 -11.09 -3.89
CA LEU A 275 -6.85 -11.26 -4.27
C LEU A 275 -7.09 -11.20 -5.79
N CYS A 276 -6.09 -10.82 -6.58
CA CYS A 276 -6.23 -10.73 -8.03
C CYS A 276 -6.41 -12.12 -8.66
N ASP A 277 -7.15 -12.19 -9.76
CA ASP A 277 -7.22 -13.38 -10.61
C ASP A 277 -5.97 -13.42 -11.51
N VAL A 278 -5.45 -14.62 -11.80
CA VAL A 278 -4.35 -14.79 -12.75
C VAL A 278 -4.87 -14.70 -14.20
N SER A 279 -6.17 -14.97 -14.40
CA SER A 279 -6.85 -14.83 -15.69
C SER A 279 -7.42 -13.43 -15.91
N HIS A 280 -7.47 -12.99 -17.16
CA HIS A 280 -8.13 -11.75 -17.59
C HIS A 280 -9.16 -12.02 -18.69
N SER A 281 -10.16 -11.14 -18.84
CA SER A 281 -11.29 -11.26 -19.78
C SER A 281 -10.91 -11.10 -21.25
N MET A 282 -9.62 -10.96 -21.57
CA MET A 282 -9.15 -10.63 -22.91
C MET A 282 -9.71 -9.28 -23.40
N THR A 283 -10.04 -8.38 -22.47
CA THR A 283 -10.22 -6.93 -22.74
C THR A 283 -8.86 -6.23 -22.70
N ALA A 284 -8.78 -4.96 -23.12
CA ALA A 284 -7.51 -4.24 -23.00
C ALA A 284 -7.22 -4.00 -21.52
N ALA A 285 -5.95 -4.17 -21.12
CA ALA A 285 -5.48 -3.85 -19.79
C ALA A 285 -5.71 -2.38 -19.49
N PHE A 286 -6.59 -2.12 -18.52
CA PHE A 286 -6.90 -0.77 -18.06
C PHE A 286 -6.46 -0.58 -16.61
N ILE A 287 -5.43 0.25 -16.39
CA ILE A 287 -4.91 0.57 -15.07
C ILE A 287 -5.70 1.73 -14.48
N ARG A 288 -6.47 1.46 -13.42
CA ARG A 288 -7.30 2.47 -12.74
C ARG A 288 -6.59 3.09 -11.55
N GLY A 289 -6.87 4.35 -11.26
CA GLY A 289 -6.54 4.98 -9.98
C GLY A 289 -7.71 4.91 -9.00
N GLN A 290 -7.42 4.82 -7.71
CA GLN A 290 -8.43 4.98 -6.67
C GLN A 290 -8.90 6.44 -6.64
N GLN A 291 -10.22 6.63 -6.58
CA GLN A 291 -10.88 7.94 -6.55
C GLN A 291 -11.76 8.02 -5.31
N CYS A 292 -11.33 8.84 -4.35
CA CYS A 292 -12.09 9.16 -3.16
C CYS A 292 -12.02 10.67 -2.96
N HIS A 293 -13.14 11.32 -2.64
CA HIS A 293 -13.19 12.77 -2.51
C HIS A 293 -12.66 13.21 -1.12
N THR A 294 -11.36 13.02 -0.91
CA THR A 294 -10.63 13.52 0.26
C THR A 294 -9.55 14.50 -0.19
N PRO A 295 -9.08 15.38 0.71
CA PRO A 295 -7.99 16.26 0.38
C PRO A 295 -6.73 15.53 -0.10
N SER A 296 -6.40 14.36 0.45
CA SER A 296 -5.18 13.64 0.05
C SER A 296 -5.25 13.10 -1.38
N TRP A 297 -6.37 12.47 -1.76
CA TRP A 297 -6.61 11.90 -3.09
C TRP A 297 -6.71 12.97 -4.18
N GLU A 298 -7.38 14.08 -3.88
CA GLU A 298 -7.54 15.22 -4.80
C GLU A 298 -6.28 16.10 -4.90
N SER A 299 -5.18 15.75 -4.22
CA SER A 299 -3.95 16.55 -4.28
C SER A 299 -2.65 15.73 -4.26
N THR A 300 -2.27 15.18 -3.12
CA THR A 300 -0.88 14.83 -2.81
C THR A 300 -0.57 13.36 -2.97
N ARG A 301 -1.56 12.47 -3.00
CA ARG A 301 -1.33 11.04 -3.32
C ARG A 301 -0.75 10.84 -4.72
N ARG A 302 -1.02 11.75 -5.67
CA ARG A 302 -0.42 11.74 -7.02
C ARG A 302 1.10 11.96 -7.03
N SER A 303 1.70 12.37 -5.91
CA SER A 303 3.16 12.44 -5.78
C SER A 303 3.82 11.07 -5.55
N ILE A 304 3.01 10.06 -5.21
CA ILE A 304 3.43 8.67 -5.02
C ILE A 304 2.81 7.79 -6.11
N PHE A 305 1.48 7.85 -6.26
CA PHE A 305 0.78 7.02 -7.23
C PHE A 305 0.79 7.65 -8.62
N MET A 306 1.17 6.87 -9.63
CA MET A 306 1.08 7.27 -11.03
C MET A 306 -0.38 7.49 -11.46
N LYS A 307 -1.30 6.62 -10.98
CA LYS A 307 -2.73 6.66 -11.28
C LYS A 307 -3.55 6.96 -10.02
N THR A 308 -4.22 8.10 -10.06
CA THR A 308 -5.24 8.57 -9.09
C THR A 308 -6.54 8.96 -9.80
N ASP A 309 -6.63 8.65 -11.10
CA ASP A 309 -7.76 8.95 -11.98
C ASP A 309 -8.10 7.71 -12.83
N ASP A 310 -9.24 7.78 -13.53
CA ASP A 310 -9.74 6.72 -14.40
C ASP A 310 -9.58 7.05 -15.90
N LEU A 311 -8.54 7.82 -16.26
CA LEU A 311 -8.20 8.07 -17.66
C LEU A 311 -7.48 6.87 -18.30
N GLU A 312 -7.61 6.68 -19.61
CA GLU A 312 -6.84 5.63 -20.31
C GLU A 312 -5.33 5.85 -20.10
N PRO A 313 -4.57 4.81 -19.69
CA PRO A 313 -3.13 4.92 -19.52
C PRO A 313 -2.41 5.07 -20.86
N ASP A 314 -1.35 5.86 -20.88
CA ASP A 314 -0.47 5.98 -22.05
C ASP A 314 0.27 4.65 -22.32
N PRO A 315 0.49 4.25 -23.59
CA PRO A 315 1.24 3.03 -23.92
C PRO A 315 2.61 2.91 -23.26
N TRP A 316 3.33 4.02 -23.05
CA TRP A 316 4.62 4.01 -22.36
C TRP A 316 4.48 3.73 -20.86
N MET A 317 3.39 4.18 -20.24
CA MET A 317 3.07 3.80 -18.86
C MET A 317 2.77 2.30 -18.79
N ILE A 318 1.97 1.77 -19.72
CA ILE A 318 1.67 0.33 -19.81
C ILE A 318 2.98 -0.48 -19.95
N GLU A 319 3.91 -0.04 -20.80
CA GLU A 319 5.21 -0.69 -20.99
C GLU A 319 6.10 -0.64 -19.74
N ASP A 320 6.21 0.51 -19.06
CA ASP A 320 6.98 0.64 -17.82
C ASP A 320 6.52 -0.37 -16.76
N ILE A 321 5.21 -0.38 -16.50
CA ILE A 321 4.59 -1.25 -15.49
C ILE A 321 4.78 -2.72 -15.88
N GLN A 322 4.59 -3.04 -17.17
CA GLN A 322 4.80 -4.39 -17.70
C GLN A 322 6.22 -4.90 -17.44
N LEU A 323 7.24 -4.08 -17.73
CA LEU A 323 8.64 -4.46 -17.56
C LEU A 323 8.99 -4.64 -16.07
N ARG A 324 8.49 -3.76 -15.20
CA ARG A 324 8.68 -3.87 -13.75
C ARG A 324 8.02 -5.12 -13.16
N CYS A 325 6.79 -5.42 -13.57
CA CYS A 325 6.08 -6.66 -13.22
C CYS A 325 6.88 -7.90 -13.66
N LYS A 326 7.39 -7.92 -14.90
CA LYS A 326 8.19 -9.04 -15.42
C LYS A 326 9.48 -9.23 -14.63
N LEU A 327 10.25 -8.17 -14.38
CA LEU A 327 11.48 -8.23 -13.61
C LEU A 327 11.24 -8.72 -12.17
N SER A 328 10.18 -8.24 -11.54
CA SER A 328 9.75 -8.71 -10.23
C SER A 328 9.43 -10.21 -10.24
N ALA A 329 8.64 -10.67 -11.21
CA ALA A 329 8.28 -12.09 -11.34
C ALA A 329 9.49 -13.00 -11.61
N GLU A 330 10.45 -12.58 -12.44
CA GLU A 330 11.69 -13.34 -12.70
C GLU A 330 12.55 -13.48 -11.43
N ARG A 331 12.63 -12.42 -10.59
CA ARG A 331 13.32 -12.49 -9.30
C ARG A 331 12.60 -13.40 -8.31
N ALA A 332 11.27 -13.35 -8.27
CA ALA A 332 10.48 -14.25 -7.43
C ALA A 332 10.68 -15.71 -7.85
N GLU A 333 10.70 -16.01 -9.15
CA GLU A 333 10.93 -17.37 -9.66
C GLU A 333 12.32 -17.89 -9.26
N ALA A 334 13.37 -17.07 -9.41
CA ALA A 334 14.71 -17.42 -8.97
C ALA A 334 14.77 -17.65 -7.44
N ALA A 335 14.06 -16.84 -6.65
CA ALA A 335 13.93 -17.05 -5.22
C ALA A 335 13.24 -18.39 -4.94
N ILE A 336 12.09 -18.67 -5.54
CA ILE A 336 11.33 -19.91 -5.37
C ILE A 336 12.21 -21.13 -5.65
N GLN A 337 12.97 -21.12 -6.74
CA GLN A 337 13.89 -22.22 -7.07
C GLN A 337 14.97 -22.40 -6.00
N THR A 338 15.53 -21.30 -5.50
CA THR A 338 16.54 -21.31 -4.43
C THR A 338 15.97 -21.89 -3.13
N GLY A 339 14.79 -21.42 -2.70
CA GLY A 339 14.15 -21.92 -1.49
C GLY A 339 13.69 -23.38 -1.62
N ARG A 340 13.26 -23.83 -2.81
CA ARG A 340 12.97 -25.26 -3.05
C ARG A 340 14.20 -26.15 -2.82
N ASN A 341 15.38 -25.70 -3.24
CA ASN A 341 16.63 -26.43 -3.00
C ASN A 341 16.99 -26.52 -1.50
N ALA A 342 16.54 -25.55 -0.69
CA ALA A 342 16.77 -25.54 0.75
C ALA A 342 15.86 -26.50 1.53
N LEU A 343 14.65 -26.84 1.02
CA LEU A 343 13.61 -27.57 1.77
C LEU A 343 14.07 -28.87 2.43
N GLU A 344 14.93 -29.64 1.77
CA GLU A 344 15.45 -30.92 2.28
C GLU A 344 16.51 -30.74 3.39
N ARG A 345 17.17 -29.58 3.42
CA ARG A 345 18.29 -29.25 4.31
C ARG A 345 17.85 -28.47 5.55
N VAL A 346 16.65 -27.90 5.53
CA VAL A 346 16.05 -27.18 6.67
C VAL A 346 15.47 -28.16 7.69
N SER A 347 15.55 -27.79 8.98
CA SER A 347 14.97 -28.54 10.09
C SER A 347 13.44 -28.69 9.95
N ALA A 348 12.86 -29.71 10.60
CA ALA A 348 11.42 -29.97 10.50
C ALA A 348 10.56 -28.76 10.94
N SER A 349 10.98 -28.02 11.98
CA SER A 349 10.23 -26.86 12.50
C SER A 349 10.23 -25.66 11.55
N LEU A 350 11.31 -25.45 10.79
CA LEU A 350 11.43 -24.33 9.85
C LEU A 350 10.98 -24.69 8.43
N ARG A 351 10.89 -25.99 8.11
CA ARG A 351 10.46 -26.46 6.79
C ARG A 351 9.03 -26.01 6.48
N ASP A 352 8.12 -26.06 7.43
CA ASP A 352 6.73 -25.64 7.21
C ASP A 352 6.62 -24.11 7.02
N VAL A 353 7.47 -23.34 7.70
CA VAL A 353 7.57 -21.88 7.49
C VAL A 353 8.04 -21.59 6.06
N LEU A 354 9.10 -22.27 5.60
CA LEU A 354 9.63 -22.10 4.26
C LEU A 354 8.64 -22.55 3.18
N LYS A 355 7.90 -23.65 3.38
CA LYS A 355 6.86 -24.10 2.44
C LYS A 355 5.78 -23.04 2.24
N LYS A 356 5.22 -22.50 3.33
CA LYS A 356 4.20 -21.44 3.23
C LYS A 356 4.73 -20.20 2.52
N ASN A 357 5.99 -19.83 2.79
CA ASN A 357 6.64 -18.71 2.11
C ASN A 357 6.74 -18.96 0.59
N LEU A 358 7.18 -20.15 0.20
CA LEU A 358 7.28 -20.54 -1.22
C LEU A 358 5.91 -20.59 -1.91
N ASP A 359 4.89 -21.10 -1.24
CA ASP A 359 3.54 -21.21 -1.80
C ASP A 359 2.92 -19.81 -2.03
N GLU A 360 3.07 -18.89 -1.09
CA GLU A 360 2.57 -17.53 -1.24
C GLU A 360 3.41 -16.69 -2.23
N LEU A 361 4.73 -16.88 -2.25
CA LEU A 361 5.60 -16.23 -3.24
C LEU A 361 5.34 -16.74 -4.67
N ASP A 362 5.02 -18.02 -4.86
CA ASP A 362 4.54 -18.57 -6.15
C ASP A 362 3.24 -17.88 -6.57
N GLY A 363 2.32 -17.70 -5.62
CA GLY A 363 1.08 -16.96 -5.84
C GLY A 363 1.29 -15.50 -6.25
N PHE A 364 2.23 -14.80 -5.61
CA PHE A 364 2.64 -13.44 -5.98
C PHE A 364 3.29 -13.42 -7.38
N GLN A 365 4.26 -14.30 -7.62
CA GLN A 365 5.01 -14.39 -8.88
C GLN A 365 4.09 -14.57 -10.09
N ARG A 366 3.12 -15.47 -9.99
CA ARG A 366 2.18 -15.76 -11.09
C ARG A 366 1.29 -14.56 -11.44
N ARG A 367 0.90 -13.78 -10.44
CA ARG A 367 0.07 -12.57 -10.63
C ARG A 367 0.87 -11.41 -11.19
N ALA A 368 2.09 -11.21 -10.69
CA ALA A 368 3.01 -10.25 -11.29
C ALA A 368 3.26 -10.59 -12.76
N MET A 369 3.43 -11.88 -13.10
CA MET A 369 3.60 -12.31 -14.48
C MET A 369 2.33 -12.14 -15.32
N SER A 370 1.16 -12.45 -14.78
CA SER A 370 -0.14 -12.21 -15.46
C SER A 370 -0.30 -10.74 -15.84
N TYR A 371 0.02 -9.80 -14.95
CA TYR A 371 0.02 -8.38 -15.30
C TYR A 371 1.01 -8.07 -16.43
N ALA A 372 2.22 -8.65 -16.41
CA ALA A 372 3.19 -8.42 -17.48
C ALA A 372 2.68 -8.89 -18.85
N TYR A 373 2.04 -10.06 -18.92
CA TYR A 373 1.45 -10.56 -20.16
C TYR A 373 0.31 -9.67 -20.65
N HIS A 374 -0.71 -9.45 -19.82
CA HIS A 374 -1.90 -8.70 -20.19
C HIS A 374 -1.56 -7.28 -20.67
N LEU A 375 -0.62 -6.59 -20.00
CA LEU A 375 -0.14 -5.27 -20.40
C LEU A 375 0.60 -5.29 -21.74
N ARG A 376 1.47 -6.28 -21.98
CA ARG A 376 2.21 -6.38 -23.25
C ARG A 376 1.30 -6.74 -24.41
N GLU A 377 0.40 -7.69 -24.22
CA GLU A 377 -0.61 -8.09 -25.21
C GLU A 377 -1.47 -6.89 -25.63
N THR A 378 -1.93 -6.10 -24.66
CA THR A 378 -2.69 -4.87 -24.91
C THR A 378 -1.91 -3.90 -25.80
N ASN A 379 -0.64 -3.64 -25.47
CA ASN A 379 0.22 -2.77 -26.27
C ASN A 379 0.48 -3.32 -27.69
N LEU A 380 0.71 -4.63 -27.83
CA LEU A 380 0.90 -5.25 -29.14
C LEU A 380 -0.34 -5.15 -30.01
N VAL A 381 -1.52 -5.46 -29.46
CA VAL A 381 -2.79 -5.38 -30.21
C VAL A 381 -3.08 -3.95 -30.62
N ARG A 382 -2.82 -2.96 -29.76
CA ARG A 382 -2.92 -1.53 -30.11
C ARG A 382 -2.03 -1.16 -31.29
N ILE A 383 -0.78 -1.63 -31.30
CA ILE A 383 0.15 -1.38 -32.42
C ILE A 383 -0.37 -2.07 -33.69
N ILE A 384 -0.79 -3.34 -33.60
CA ILE A 384 -1.32 -4.09 -34.76
C ILE A 384 -2.54 -3.39 -35.36
N ARG A 385 -3.48 -2.90 -34.53
CA ARG A 385 -4.62 -2.09 -34.98
C ARG A 385 -4.16 -0.85 -35.76
N SER A 386 -3.19 -0.10 -35.24
CA SER A 386 -2.70 1.10 -35.93
C SER A 386 -2.14 0.81 -37.32
N TYR A 387 -1.45 -0.33 -37.53
CA TYR A 387 -1.01 -0.74 -38.87
C TYR A 387 -2.20 -1.02 -39.80
N ARG A 388 -3.27 -1.64 -39.29
CA ARG A 388 -4.49 -1.91 -40.08
C ARG A 388 -5.26 -0.63 -40.43
N GLU A 389 -5.41 0.27 -39.48
CA GLU A 389 -6.02 1.59 -39.66
C GLU A 389 -5.26 2.44 -40.69
N ASP A 390 -3.92 2.36 -40.68
CA ASP A 390 -3.06 3.02 -41.66
C ASP A 390 -3.00 2.29 -43.03
N HIS A 391 -3.76 1.20 -43.20
CA HIS A 391 -3.73 0.33 -44.39
C HIS A 391 -2.34 -0.22 -44.73
N ARG A 392 -1.54 -0.51 -43.70
CA ARG A 392 -0.20 -1.09 -43.80
C ARG A 392 -0.21 -2.58 -43.47
N GLU A 393 0.76 -3.29 -44.01
CA GLU A 393 1.01 -4.67 -43.64
C GLU A 393 1.52 -4.74 -42.19
N VAL A 394 0.91 -5.62 -41.39
CA VAL A 394 1.33 -5.85 -40.01
C VAL A 394 2.65 -6.64 -40.04
N PRO A 395 3.72 -6.15 -39.40
CA PRO A 395 4.99 -6.88 -39.35
C PRO A 395 4.83 -8.26 -38.69
N GLU A 396 5.35 -9.31 -39.34
CA GLU A 396 5.29 -10.70 -38.84
C GLU A 396 5.82 -10.84 -37.41
N ARG A 397 6.85 -10.07 -37.05
CA ARG A 397 7.41 -10.05 -35.69
C ARG A 397 6.37 -9.71 -34.61
N LEU A 398 5.40 -8.85 -34.90
CA LEU A 398 4.39 -8.43 -33.92
C LEU A 398 3.38 -9.55 -33.67
N LEU A 399 2.97 -10.24 -34.74
CA LEU A 399 2.08 -11.40 -34.65
C LEU A 399 2.78 -12.56 -33.94
N ALA A 400 4.03 -12.84 -34.30
CA ALA A 400 4.84 -13.87 -33.66
C ALA A 400 5.03 -13.60 -32.16
N GLU A 401 5.31 -12.35 -31.77
CA GLU A 401 5.44 -11.96 -30.37
C GLU A 401 4.11 -12.10 -29.61
N LEU A 402 3.00 -11.62 -30.18
CA LEU A 402 1.67 -11.75 -29.56
C LEU A 402 1.28 -13.22 -29.35
N THR A 403 1.46 -14.06 -30.37
CA THR A 403 1.18 -15.50 -30.28
C THR A 403 2.05 -16.19 -29.24
N ALA A 404 3.32 -15.81 -29.12
CA ALA A 404 4.22 -16.36 -28.10
C ALA A 404 3.76 -15.97 -26.69
N LEU A 405 3.44 -14.68 -26.47
CA LEU A 405 2.99 -14.17 -25.18
C LEU A 405 1.67 -14.82 -24.73
N LEU A 406 0.68 -14.92 -25.62
CA LEU A 406 -0.58 -15.60 -25.30
C LEU A 406 -0.35 -17.06 -24.87
N LYS A 407 0.58 -17.78 -25.53
CA LYS A 407 0.93 -19.16 -25.15
C LYS A 407 1.62 -19.21 -23.78
N GLU A 408 2.48 -18.26 -23.47
CA GLU A 408 3.13 -18.14 -22.16
C GLU A 408 2.12 -17.79 -21.06
N ASP A 409 1.16 -16.88 -21.33
CA ASP A 409 0.11 -16.54 -20.38
C ASP A 409 -0.85 -17.70 -20.14
N GLN A 410 -1.23 -18.45 -21.19
CA GLN A 410 -2.03 -19.68 -21.05
C GLN A 410 -1.39 -20.65 -20.05
N GLN A 411 -0.06 -20.82 -20.12
CA GLN A 411 0.68 -21.67 -19.19
C GLN A 411 0.66 -21.10 -17.76
N ASN A 412 0.82 -19.78 -17.61
CA ASN A 412 0.77 -19.11 -16.32
C ASN A 412 -0.61 -19.19 -15.65
N GLN A 413 -1.68 -19.02 -16.43
CA GLN A 413 -3.07 -19.18 -16.00
C GLN A 413 -3.38 -20.63 -15.57
N ARG A 414 -2.64 -21.62 -16.10
CA ARG A 414 -2.90 -23.06 -15.91
C ARG A 414 -4.33 -23.45 -16.36
N SER A 415 -4.84 -22.74 -17.36
CA SER A 415 -6.14 -22.96 -17.98
C SER A 415 -5.99 -22.85 -19.50
N ALA A 416 -6.68 -23.71 -20.24
CA ALA A 416 -6.68 -23.62 -21.70
C ALA A 416 -7.48 -22.39 -22.17
N GLU A 417 -8.63 -22.15 -21.55
CA GLU A 417 -9.55 -21.05 -21.90
C GLU A 417 -9.37 -19.85 -20.95
N PRO A 418 -9.62 -18.61 -21.42
CA PRO A 418 -10.15 -18.26 -22.76
C PRO A 418 -9.09 -18.17 -23.87
N ILE A 419 -7.79 -18.30 -23.54
CA ILE A 419 -6.70 -18.01 -24.47
C ILE A 419 -6.66 -18.96 -25.67
N GLN A 420 -7.03 -20.22 -25.51
CA GLN A 420 -7.04 -21.17 -26.64
C GLN A 420 -7.99 -20.73 -27.76
N THR A 421 -9.18 -20.23 -27.39
CA THR A 421 -10.13 -19.66 -28.35
C THR A 421 -9.55 -18.41 -29.02
N VAL A 422 -8.92 -17.54 -28.24
CA VAL A 422 -8.28 -16.30 -28.74
C VAL A 422 -7.16 -16.59 -29.73
N LEU A 423 -6.28 -17.57 -29.41
CA LEU A 423 -5.21 -18.02 -30.28
C LEU A 423 -5.73 -18.59 -31.60
N GLY A 424 -6.82 -19.39 -31.56
CA GLY A 424 -7.44 -19.93 -32.76
C GLY A 424 -7.95 -18.81 -33.69
N MET A 425 -8.64 -17.81 -33.14
CA MET A 425 -9.13 -16.68 -33.92
C MET A 425 -7.98 -15.83 -34.48
N LEU A 426 -6.93 -15.58 -33.71
CA LEU A 426 -5.75 -14.85 -34.18
C LEU A 426 -5.08 -15.54 -35.38
N GLU A 427 -5.08 -16.87 -35.43
CA GLU A 427 -4.52 -17.67 -36.52
C GLU A 427 -5.47 -17.75 -37.75
N GLU A 428 -6.78 -17.77 -37.54
CA GLU A 428 -7.79 -17.92 -38.60
C GLU A 428 -8.21 -16.59 -39.24
N ASP A 429 -8.52 -15.58 -38.44
CA ASP A 429 -9.03 -14.27 -38.87
C ASP A 429 -8.53 -13.15 -37.94
N LEU A 430 -7.46 -12.49 -38.36
CA LEU A 430 -6.87 -11.38 -37.62
C LEU A 430 -7.86 -10.21 -37.46
N ASP A 431 -8.69 -9.93 -38.46
CA ASP A 431 -9.58 -8.77 -38.39
C ASP A 431 -10.72 -9.03 -37.40
N GLU A 432 -11.29 -10.25 -37.39
CA GLU A 432 -12.26 -10.66 -36.35
C GLU A 432 -11.64 -10.63 -34.95
N PHE A 433 -10.38 -11.06 -34.80
CA PHE A 433 -9.66 -10.98 -33.53
C PHE A 433 -9.56 -9.53 -33.04
N LEU A 434 -9.15 -8.60 -33.90
CA LEU A 434 -8.98 -7.18 -33.55
C LEU A 434 -10.30 -6.48 -33.23
N ASP A 435 -11.41 -6.93 -33.82
CA ASP A 435 -12.75 -6.40 -33.55
C ASP A 435 -13.34 -6.90 -32.23
N ARG A 436 -12.81 -8.00 -31.68
CA ARG A 436 -13.41 -8.68 -30.52
C ARG A 436 -12.59 -8.57 -29.23
N TYR A 437 -11.26 -8.64 -29.32
CA TYR A 437 -10.39 -8.80 -28.15
C TYR A 437 -9.52 -7.57 -27.89
N PHE A 438 -9.08 -7.39 -26.65
CA PHE A 438 -8.27 -6.26 -26.20
C PHE A 438 -8.89 -4.90 -26.55
N LEU A 439 -10.21 -4.79 -26.44
CA LEU A 439 -10.92 -3.51 -26.54
C LEU A 439 -10.86 -2.78 -25.20
N THR A 440 -10.67 -1.47 -25.23
CA THR A 440 -10.74 -0.63 -24.04
C THR A 440 -12.15 -0.75 -23.45
N PRO A 441 -12.29 -1.16 -22.17
CA PRO A 441 -13.60 -1.28 -21.56
C PRO A 441 -14.29 0.09 -21.52
N ASP A 442 -15.62 0.10 -21.66
CA ASP A 442 -16.41 1.32 -21.48
C ASP A 442 -16.11 1.95 -20.13
N ARG A 443 -15.97 3.28 -20.11
CA ARG A 443 -15.79 4.04 -18.87
C ARG A 443 -16.99 3.76 -17.97
N ASN A 444 -16.73 3.11 -16.84
CA ASN A 444 -17.77 2.79 -15.87
C ASN A 444 -17.47 3.55 -14.57
N ASP A 445 -18.03 4.76 -14.49
CA ASP A 445 -17.88 5.67 -13.34
C ASP A 445 -18.36 5.05 -11.99
N TRP A 446 -19.02 3.89 -12.02
CA TRP A 446 -19.61 3.22 -10.86
C TRP A 446 -18.91 1.93 -10.46
N VAL A 447 -18.03 1.36 -11.29
CA VAL A 447 -17.30 0.14 -10.96
C VAL A 447 -15.96 0.52 -10.33
N LYS A 448 -15.95 0.62 -9.00
CA LYS A 448 -14.73 0.40 -8.23
C LYS A 448 -14.33 -1.05 -8.46
N GLY A 449 -13.28 -1.27 -9.26
CA GLY A 449 -12.90 -2.61 -9.71
C GLY A 449 -12.59 -3.54 -8.54
N PRO A 450 -12.73 -4.88 -8.70
CA PRO A 450 -12.16 -5.83 -7.76
C PRO A 450 -10.65 -5.56 -7.65
N HIS A 451 -10.05 -5.90 -6.50
CA HIS A 451 -8.63 -5.72 -6.14
C HIS A 451 -7.62 -6.28 -7.17
N SER A 452 -7.52 -5.64 -8.34
CA SER A 452 -6.75 -6.03 -9.52
C SER A 452 -6.19 -4.77 -10.17
N LEU A 453 -4.94 -4.88 -10.63
CA LEU A 453 -4.24 -3.77 -11.30
C LEU A 453 -4.83 -3.48 -12.69
N THR A 454 -5.23 -4.54 -13.41
CA THR A 454 -5.81 -4.43 -14.75
C THR A 454 -7.30 -4.77 -14.72
N SER A 455 -8.04 -4.32 -15.73
CA SER A 455 -9.40 -4.77 -16.06
C SER A 455 -9.52 -6.30 -15.95
N ARG A 456 -10.65 -6.76 -15.40
CA ARG A 456 -10.96 -8.18 -15.30
C ARG A 456 -11.72 -8.67 -16.50
#